data_AF-A0A0G1C0H3-F1
#
_entry.id   AF-A0A0G1C0H3-F1
#
_cell.length_a   1.000
_cell.length_b   1.000
_cell.length_c   1.000
_cell.angle_alpha   90.00
_cell.angle_beta   90.00
_cell.angle_gamma   90.00
#
_symmetry.space_group_name_H-M   'P 1'
#
loop_
_entity.id
_entity.type
_entity.pdbx_description
1 polymer ?
#
loop_
_entity_poly.entity_id
_entity_poly.type
_entity_poly.pdbx_seq_one_letter_code
_entity_poly.pdbx_strand_id
1 'polypeptide(L)'
;MVFQFLLLGIPVSVHWTTIFLFLIIFCDSFLYLRMNLKGKSTRGYIIAGIFSVVLIILSVLVHETGHAVVAGSYGFKMTSAGINGAFAYVSNGFSMNTIEPYKEFLIALAGPASNFLLALLGVPFIYLLGRSLPESTIRYFTIVNIRLGRINLWPVALLDGGRILNSIIRYTAGTANWTSYIPYLVSVIFIIYIFSKKRGHFELEHLIEKIP
;
A
#
# COMPACT_ATOMS: atom_id res chain seq x y z
N MET A 1 15.48 7.88 15.81
CA MET A 1 16.47 6.94 15.26
C MET A 1 15.97 6.48 13.89
N VAL A 2 16.83 6.50 12.87
CA VAL A 2 16.52 6.06 11.51
C VAL A 2 17.48 4.94 11.16
N PHE A 3 16.97 3.77 10.81
CA PHE A 3 17.77 2.67 10.29
C PHE A 3 17.93 2.86 8.79
N GLN A 4 19.12 2.65 8.24
CA GLN A 4 19.38 2.80 6.81
C GLN A 4 20.05 1.55 6.26
N PHE A 5 19.62 1.11 5.08
CA PHE A 5 20.25 0.03 4.34
C PHE A 5 20.17 0.31 2.83
N LEU A 6 21.00 -0.37 2.04
CA LEU A 6 20.96 -0.25 0.58
C LEU A 6 20.07 -1.35 0.00
N LEU A 7 19.10 -0.96 -0.82
CA LEU A 7 18.29 -1.86 -1.63
C LEU A 7 18.55 -1.54 -3.10
N LEU A 8 19.18 -2.47 -3.84
CA LEU A 8 19.55 -2.27 -5.25
C LEU A 8 20.37 -0.98 -5.51
N GLY A 9 21.21 -0.57 -4.55
CA GLY A 9 22.00 0.66 -4.63
C GLY A 9 21.26 1.94 -4.21
N ILE A 10 19.99 1.83 -3.81
CA ILE A 10 19.18 2.95 -3.31
C ILE A 10 19.21 2.91 -1.78
N PRO A 11 19.60 4.00 -1.10
CA PRO A 11 19.53 4.06 0.35
C PRO A 11 18.06 4.11 0.79
N VAL A 12 17.62 3.05 1.48
CA VAL A 12 16.30 2.92 2.11
C VAL A 12 16.41 3.29 3.58
N SER A 13 15.66 4.33 3.98
CA SER A 13 15.56 4.72 5.38
C SER A 13 14.30 4.17 6.03
N VAL A 14 14.40 3.64 7.26
CA VAL A 14 13.26 3.14 8.05
C VAL A 14 13.24 3.90 9.36
N HIS A 15 12.20 4.70 9.56
CA HIS A 15 12.05 5.44 10.81
C HIS A 15 11.57 4.50 11.94
N TRP A 16 12.00 4.75 13.18
CA TRP A 16 11.64 3.90 14.32
C TRP A 16 10.12 3.76 14.55
N THR A 17 9.33 4.76 14.12
CA THR A 17 7.85 4.72 14.18
C THR A 17 7.25 3.58 13.36
N THR A 18 8.00 3.00 12.42
CA THR A 18 7.56 1.82 11.65
C THR A 18 7.32 0.60 12.55
N ILE A 19 7.86 0.57 13.77
CA ILE A 19 7.54 -0.47 14.75
C ILE A 19 6.04 -0.52 15.09
N PHE A 20 5.36 0.62 15.12
CA PHE A 20 3.91 0.66 15.34
C PHE A 20 3.14 0.01 14.19
N LEU A 21 3.60 0.22 12.95
CA LEU A 21 3.02 -0.45 11.79
C LEU A 21 3.22 -1.98 11.89
N PHE A 22 4.41 -2.44 12.29
CA PHE A 22 4.67 -3.87 12.48
C PHE A 22 3.79 -4.48 13.56
N LEU A 23 3.57 -3.76 14.67
CA LEU A 23 2.64 -4.17 15.73
C LEU A 23 1.20 -4.22 15.24
N ILE A 24 0.75 -3.25 14.44
CA ILE A 24 -0.60 -3.25 13.85
C ILE A 24 -0.77 -4.44 12.92
N ILE A 25 0.19 -4.70 12.02
CA ILE A 25 0.15 -5.87 11.11
C ILE A 25 0.19 -7.17 11.90
N PHE A 26 1.00 -7.25 12.96
CA PHE A 26 1.04 -8.42 13.84
C PHE A 26 -0.31 -8.68 14.49
N CYS A 27 -0.91 -7.65 15.09
CA CYS A 27 -2.22 -7.76 15.74
C CYS A 27 -3.32 -8.14 14.73
N ASP A 28 -3.38 -7.47 13.58
CA ASP A 28 -4.36 -7.75 12.53
C ASP A 28 -4.21 -9.19 11.97
N SER A 29 -2.98 -9.61 11.66
CA SER A 29 -2.70 -10.98 11.21
C SER A 29 -3.04 -12.03 12.27
N PHE A 30 -2.67 -11.80 13.53
CA PHE A 30 -2.99 -12.69 14.64
C PHE A 30 -4.50 -12.87 14.81
N LEU A 31 -5.26 -11.78 14.79
CA LEU A 31 -6.72 -11.80 14.87
C LEU A 31 -7.34 -12.51 13.66
N TYR A 32 -6.89 -12.18 12.46
CA TYR A 32 -7.34 -12.81 11.22
C TYR A 32 -7.14 -14.33 11.25
N LEU A 33 -5.94 -14.80 11.62
CA LEU A 33 -5.62 -16.23 11.69
C LEU A 33 -6.49 -16.95 12.72
N ARG A 34 -6.69 -16.35 13.90
CA ARG A 34 -7.51 -16.94 14.98
C ARG A 34 -8.99 -17.03 14.61
N MET A 35 -9.51 -16.06 13.86
CA MET A 35 -10.91 -16.04 13.41
C MET A 35 -11.18 -17.04 12.28
N ASN A 36 -10.23 -17.20 11.34
CA ASN A 36 -10.43 -18.00 10.12
C ASN A 36 -9.94 -19.46 10.24
N LEU A 37 -8.99 -19.74 11.14
CA LEU A 37 -8.45 -21.07 11.36
C LEU A 37 -8.50 -21.45 12.85
N LYS A 38 -9.67 -21.85 13.33
CA LYS A 38 -9.89 -22.23 14.74
C LYS A 38 -9.15 -23.52 15.10
N GLY A 39 -8.91 -23.70 16.40
CA GLY A 39 -8.37 -24.96 16.97
C GLY A 39 -6.86 -25.13 16.89
N LYS A 40 -6.10 -24.13 16.43
CA LYS A 40 -4.63 -24.12 16.53
C LYS A 40 -4.16 -23.53 17.86
N SER A 41 -2.93 -23.87 18.26
CA SER A 41 -2.33 -23.38 19.51
C SER A 41 -2.02 -21.88 19.43
N THR A 42 -2.04 -21.19 20.56
CA THR A 42 -1.68 -19.76 20.64
C THR A 42 -0.28 -19.50 20.11
N ARG A 43 0.68 -20.37 20.42
CA ARG A 43 2.06 -20.29 19.90
C ARG A 43 2.09 -20.37 18.38
N GLY A 44 1.25 -21.21 17.77
CA GLY A 44 1.12 -21.32 16.32
C GLY A 44 0.67 -20.01 15.67
N TYR A 45 -0.34 -19.34 16.23
CA TYR A 45 -0.79 -18.03 15.73
C TYR A 45 0.26 -16.94 15.89
N ILE A 46 1.00 -16.93 17.01
CA ILE A 46 2.09 -15.95 17.22
C ILE A 46 3.16 -16.12 16.14
N ILE A 47 3.64 -17.35 15.92
CA ILE A 47 4.67 -17.63 14.91
C ILE A 47 4.17 -17.23 13.52
N ALA A 48 2.95 -17.64 13.15
CA ALA A 48 2.33 -17.30 11.87
C ALA A 48 2.09 -15.79 11.70
N GLY A 49 1.77 -15.06 12.78
CA GLY A 49 1.66 -13.60 12.79
C GLY A 49 3.01 -12.92 12.54
N ILE A 50 4.09 -13.39 13.17
CA ILE A 50 5.45 -12.87 12.92
C ILE A 50 5.84 -13.09 11.46
N PHE A 51 5.60 -14.28 10.90
CA PHE A 51 5.82 -14.54 9.48
C PHE A 51 5.00 -13.62 8.58
N SER A 52 3.74 -13.35 8.95
CA SER A 52 2.88 -12.41 8.20
C SER A 52 3.50 -11.02 8.16
N VAL A 53 4.00 -10.50 9.30
CA VAL A 53 4.70 -9.21 9.35
C VAL A 53 5.89 -9.18 8.40
N VAL A 54 6.75 -10.21 8.44
CA VAL A 54 7.93 -10.30 7.56
C VAL A 54 7.52 -10.28 6.10
N LEU A 55 6.52 -11.06 5.72
CA LEU A 55 6.02 -11.10 4.33
C LEU A 55 5.45 -9.74 3.89
N ILE A 56 4.71 -9.03 4.75
CA ILE A 56 4.19 -7.70 4.42
C ILE A 56 5.30 -6.67 4.29
N ILE A 57 6.34 -6.72 5.11
CA ILE A 57 7.52 -5.85 4.96
C ILE A 57 8.17 -6.10 3.59
N LEU A 58 8.40 -7.36 3.23
CA LEU A 58 8.97 -7.72 1.92
C LEU A 58 8.07 -7.23 0.78
N SER A 59 6.75 -7.34 0.92
CA SER A 59 5.79 -6.82 -0.05
C SER A 59 5.89 -5.30 -0.23
N VAL A 60 6.03 -4.53 0.86
CA VAL A 60 6.21 -3.08 0.78
C VAL A 60 7.55 -2.74 0.10
N LEU A 61 8.62 -3.49 0.38
CA LEU A 61 9.90 -3.31 -0.31
C LEU A 61 9.79 -3.61 -1.81
N VAL A 62 9.05 -4.66 -2.20
CA VAL A 62 8.77 -4.98 -3.60
C VAL A 62 7.96 -3.87 -4.27
N HIS A 63 6.99 -3.28 -3.55
CA HIS A 63 6.22 -2.13 -4.03
C HIS A 63 7.13 -0.93 -4.37
N GLU A 64 7.97 -0.51 -3.43
CA GLU A 64 8.92 0.59 -3.67
C GLU A 64 9.93 0.26 -4.78
N THR A 65 10.40 -0.99 -4.81
CA THR A 65 11.30 -1.47 -5.85
C THR A 65 10.63 -1.43 -7.22
N GLY A 66 9.32 -1.70 -7.31
CA GLY A 66 8.54 -1.58 -8.54
C GLY A 66 8.63 -0.17 -9.14
N HIS A 67 8.42 0.85 -8.32
CA HIS A 67 8.62 2.25 -8.74
C HIS A 67 10.03 2.51 -9.22
N ALA A 68 11.03 2.02 -8.47
CA ALA A 68 12.44 2.25 -8.78
C ALA A 68 12.88 1.59 -10.09
N VAL A 69 12.44 0.35 -10.34
CA VAL A 69 12.74 -0.39 -11.57
C VAL A 69 12.16 0.33 -12.79
N VAL A 70 10.90 0.74 -12.74
CA VAL A 70 10.27 1.45 -13.86
C VAL A 70 10.91 2.82 -14.06
N ALA A 71 11.20 3.56 -12.99
CA ALA A 71 11.90 4.84 -13.11
C ALA A 71 13.32 4.70 -13.69
N GLY A 72 14.07 3.69 -13.25
CA GLY A 72 15.40 3.37 -13.77
C GLY A 72 15.38 3.01 -15.25
N SER A 73 14.33 2.35 -15.73
CA SER A 73 14.15 2.05 -17.16
C SER A 73 14.04 3.30 -18.05
N TYR A 74 13.63 4.44 -17.46
CA TYR A 74 13.58 5.74 -18.13
C TYR A 74 14.83 6.60 -17.87
N GLY A 75 15.88 6.05 -17.25
CA GLY A 75 17.11 6.77 -16.95
C GLY A 75 17.06 7.68 -15.72
N PHE A 76 15.97 7.64 -14.94
CA PHE A 76 15.91 8.39 -13.69
C PHE A 76 16.76 7.68 -12.62
N LYS A 77 17.78 8.38 -12.10
CA LYS A 77 18.56 7.89 -10.96
C LYS A 77 17.84 8.22 -9.66
N MET A 78 17.50 7.19 -8.90
CA MET A 78 16.92 7.37 -7.58
C MET A 78 18.01 7.69 -6.57
N THR A 79 17.82 8.79 -5.83
CA THR A 79 18.82 9.28 -4.86
C THR A 79 18.55 8.78 -3.45
N SER A 80 17.28 8.51 -3.10
CA SER A 80 16.89 7.86 -1.85
C SER A 80 15.48 7.29 -1.93
N ALA A 81 15.22 6.29 -1.10
CA ALA A 81 13.88 5.82 -0.79
C ALA A 81 13.74 5.67 0.73
N GLY A 82 12.53 5.55 1.25
CA GLY A 82 12.36 5.31 2.67
C GLY A 82 10.92 5.07 3.08
N ILE A 83 10.76 4.56 4.29
CA ILE A 83 9.49 4.29 4.96
C ILE A 83 9.48 5.11 6.25
N ASN A 84 8.52 6.03 6.35
CA ASN A 84 8.26 6.82 7.53
C ASN A 84 6.84 6.58 8.04
N GLY A 85 6.68 5.69 9.01
CA GLY A 85 5.38 5.30 9.54
C GLY A 85 4.59 4.48 8.52
N ALA A 86 3.46 5.01 8.04
CA ALA A 86 2.59 4.36 7.05
C ALA A 86 2.89 4.78 5.60
N PHE A 87 3.85 5.69 5.40
CA PHE A 87 4.15 6.25 4.08
C PHE A 87 5.54 5.82 3.65
N ALA A 88 5.62 5.31 2.44
CA ALA A 88 6.88 5.15 1.76
C ALA A 88 7.09 6.33 0.80
N TYR A 89 8.34 6.70 0.57
CA TYR A 89 8.71 7.77 -0.34
C TYR A 89 9.89 7.36 -1.18
N VAL A 90 9.96 7.98 -2.36
CA VAL A 90 11.05 7.82 -3.29
C VAL A 90 11.45 9.20 -3.79
N SER A 91 12.72 9.55 -3.64
CA SER A 91 13.29 10.83 -4.04
C SER A 91 14.39 10.64 -5.08
N ASN A 92 14.26 11.36 -6.19
CA ASN A 92 15.19 11.29 -7.32
C ASN A 92 16.08 12.52 -7.44
N GLY A 93 16.07 13.44 -6.45
CA GLY A 93 16.82 14.70 -6.53
C GLY A 93 16.32 15.70 -7.59
N PHE A 94 15.31 15.32 -8.38
CA PHE A 94 14.64 16.16 -9.38
C PHE A 94 13.20 16.48 -8.94
N SER A 95 12.71 17.66 -9.31
CA SER A 95 11.30 18.03 -9.13
C SER A 95 10.42 17.18 -10.04
N MET A 96 9.38 16.52 -9.51
CA MET A 96 8.46 15.69 -10.31
C MET A 96 7.79 16.46 -11.46
N ASN A 97 7.73 17.79 -11.40
CA ASN A 97 7.18 18.63 -12.45
C ASN A 97 7.97 18.58 -13.78
N THR A 98 9.19 18.03 -13.77
CA THR A 98 10.02 17.88 -14.98
C THR A 98 9.86 16.53 -15.68
N ILE A 99 9.15 15.57 -15.08
CA ILE A 99 8.93 14.24 -15.66
C ILE A 99 7.76 14.30 -16.64
N GLU A 100 7.89 13.67 -17.81
CA GLU A 100 6.78 13.57 -18.77
C GLU A 100 5.59 12.83 -18.14
N PRO A 101 4.35 13.31 -18.30
CA PRO A 101 3.20 12.77 -17.58
C PRO A 101 3.01 11.25 -17.74
N TYR A 102 3.21 10.69 -18.93
CA TYR A 102 3.08 9.25 -19.15
C TYR A 102 4.12 8.42 -18.37
N LYS A 103 5.32 8.95 -18.15
CA LYS A 103 6.35 8.28 -17.34
C LYS A 103 5.97 8.32 -15.86
N GLU A 104 5.48 9.46 -15.37
CA GLU A 104 4.97 9.58 -14.00
C GLU A 104 3.82 8.60 -13.74
N PHE A 105 2.89 8.46 -14.69
CA PHE A 105 1.80 7.48 -14.64
C PHE A 105 2.32 6.05 -14.49
N LEU A 106 3.24 5.62 -15.36
CA LEU A 106 3.76 4.26 -15.36
C LEU A 106 4.61 3.96 -14.12
N ILE A 107 5.40 4.93 -13.67
CA ILE A 107 6.15 4.81 -12.42
C ILE A 107 5.19 4.65 -11.27
N ALA A 108 4.19 5.53 -11.10
CA ALA A 108 3.23 5.46 -10.00
C ALA A 108 2.37 4.18 -10.04
N LEU A 109 2.07 3.63 -11.21
CA LEU A 109 1.32 2.38 -11.33
C LEU A 109 2.15 1.14 -10.92
N ALA A 110 3.47 1.21 -11.00
CA ALA A 110 4.36 0.06 -10.80
C ALA A 110 4.27 -0.55 -9.40
N GLY A 111 4.21 0.27 -8.35
CA GLY A 111 4.05 -0.18 -6.97
C GLY A 111 2.75 -0.95 -6.77
N PRO A 112 1.57 -0.35 -7.01
CA PRO A 112 0.29 -1.05 -6.92
C PRO A 112 0.22 -2.32 -7.80
N ALA A 113 0.76 -2.28 -9.01
CA ALA A 113 0.82 -3.44 -9.91
C ALA A 113 1.62 -4.59 -9.29
N SER A 114 2.75 -4.30 -8.63
CA SER A 114 3.53 -5.32 -7.92
C SER A 114 2.77 -5.94 -6.75
N ASN A 115 1.95 -5.18 -6.01
CA ASN A 115 1.10 -5.76 -4.97
C ASN A 115 0.06 -6.72 -5.56
N PHE A 116 -0.60 -6.34 -6.66
CA PHE A 116 -1.55 -7.23 -7.32
C PHE A 116 -0.86 -8.48 -7.88
N LEU A 117 0.35 -8.35 -8.40
CA LEU A 117 1.16 -9.48 -8.83
C LEU A 117 1.50 -10.41 -7.67
N LEU A 118 1.97 -9.89 -6.53
CA LEU A 118 2.25 -10.68 -5.34
C LEU A 118 1.00 -11.40 -4.81
N ALA A 119 -0.15 -10.72 -4.82
CA ALA A 119 -1.42 -11.34 -4.48
C ALA A 119 -1.77 -12.49 -5.43
N LEU A 120 -1.64 -12.28 -6.74
CA LEU A 120 -1.90 -13.29 -7.76
C LEU A 120 -0.97 -14.52 -7.58
N LEU A 121 0.32 -14.28 -7.31
CA LEU A 121 1.30 -15.34 -7.05
C LEU A 121 1.03 -16.11 -5.75
N GLY A 122 0.33 -15.51 -4.78
CA GLY A 122 -0.11 -16.20 -3.55
C GLY A 122 -1.23 -17.21 -3.77
N VAL A 123 -2.05 -17.04 -4.81
CA VAL A 123 -3.25 -17.84 -5.06
C VAL A 123 -2.97 -19.34 -5.20
N PRO A 124 -1.98 -19.81 -5.99
CA PRO A 124 -1.70 -21.24 -6.11
C PRO A 124 -1.36 -21.90 -4.78
N PHE A 125 -0.56 -21.24 -3.94
CA PHE A 125 -0.15 -21.78 -2.64
C PHE A 125 -1.33 -21.95 -1.68
N ILE A 126 -2.34 -21.10 -1.77
CA ILE A 126 -3.57 -21.22 -0.97
C ILE A 126 -4.28 -22.55 -1.28
N TYR A 127 -4.32 -22.96 -2.55
CA TYR A 127 -4.94 -24.23 -2.95
C TYR A 127 -4.06 -25.44 -2.63
N LEU A 128 -2.74 -25.32 -2.77
CA LEU A 128 -1.79 -26.42 -2.56
C LEU A 128 -1.60 -26.79 -1.09
N LEU A 129 -1.66 -25.82 -0.17
CA LEU A 129 -1.31 -26.02 1.24
C LEU A 129 -2.48 -26.52 2.11
N GLY A 130 -3.68 -26.61 1.55
CA GLY A 130 -4.89 -27.02 2.26
C GLY A 130 -5.18 -26.15 3.51
N ARG A 131 -6.14 -26.55 4.34
CA ARG A 131 -6.53 -25.75 5.52
C ARG A 131 -5.48 -25.83 6.64
N SER A 132 -4.50 -24.94 6.62
CA SER A 132 -3.32 -24.96 7.50
C SER A 132 -2.86 -23.56 7.90
N LEU A 133 -1.97 -23.45 8.91
CA LEU A 133 -1.40 -22.15 9.30
C LEU A 133 -0.62 -21.48 8.15
N PRO A 134 0.27 -22.19 7.42
CA PRO A 134 0.95 -21.61 6.26
C PRO A 134 -0.02 -21.10 5.19
N GLU A 135 -1.05 -21.88 4.86
CA GLU A 135 -2.10 -21.44 3.92
C GLU A 135 -2.78 -20.16 4.39
N SER A 136 -3.21 -20.11 5.64
CA SER A 136 -3.94 -18.96 6.18
C SER A 136 -3.06 -17.72 6.28
N THR A 137 -1.75 -17.88 6.52
CA THR A 137 -0.75 -16.80 6.44
C THR A 137 -0.60 -16.28 5.02
N ILE A 138 -0.48 -17.15 4.02
CA ILE A 138 -0.39 -16.73 2.61
C ILE A 138 -1.69 -16.08 2.14
N ARG A 139 -2.84 -16.57 2.59
CA ARG A 139 -4.15 -15.96 2.34
C ARG A 139 -4.23 -14.56 2.92
N TYR A 140 -3.77 -14.38 4.16
CA TYR A 140 -3.67 -13.06 4.78
C TYR A 140 -2.77 -12.13 3.96
N PHE A 141 -1.56 -12.58 3.62
CA PHE A 141 -0.61 -11.85 2.77
C PHE A 141 -1.23 -11.42 1.44
N THR A 142 -1.98 -12.32 0.79
CA THR A 142 -2.68 -12.08 -0.48
C THR A 142 -3.75 -10.99 -0.33
N ILE A 143 -4.60 -11.10 0.71
CA ILE A 143 -5.65 -10.12 1.00
C ILE A 143 -5.04 -8.74 1.29
N VAL A 144 -3.98 -8.68 2.10
CA VAL A 144 -3.32 -7.43 2.43
C VAL A 144 -2.69 -6.81 1.19
N ASN A 145 -2.04 -7.58 0.32
CA ASN A 145 -1.50 -7.06 -0.94
C ASN A 145 -2.60 -6.44 -1.83
N ILE A 146 -3.74 -7.12 -1.97
CA ILE A 146 -4.88 -6.55 -2.70
C ILE A 146 -5.34 -5.24 -2.05
N ARG A 147 -5.43 -5.19 -0.72
CA ARG A 147 -5.81 -3.98 0.01
C ARG A 147 -4.80 -2.86 -0.19
N LEU A 148 -3.51 -3.13 -0.08
CA LEU A 148 -2.42 -2.17 -0.27
C LEU A 148 -2.44 -1.61 -1.70
N GLY A 149 -2.53 -2.46 -2.71
CA GLY A 149 -2.63 -2.03 -4.11
C GLY A 149 -3.86 -1.14 -4.34
N ARG A 150 -5.03 -1.52 -3.79
CA ARG A 150 -6.26 -0.72 -3.91
C ARG A 150 -6.19 0.62 -3.19
N ILE A 151 -5.66 0.65 -1.97
CA ILE A 151 -5.52 1.88 -1.19
C ILE A 151 -4.55 2.82 -1.90
N ASN A 152 -3.40 2.31 -2.37
CA ASN A 152 -2.44 3.13 -3.10
C ASN A 152 -3.00 3.68 -4.42
N LEU A 153 -4.01 3.05 -5.03
CA LEU A 153 -4.71 3.60 -6.19
C LEU A 153 -5.81 4.63 -5.87
N TRP A 154 -6.09 4.92 -4.60
CA TRP A 154 -7.04 5.98 -4.26
C TRP A 154 -6.53 7.34 -4.73
N PRO A 155 -7.42 8.25 -5.16
CA PRO A 155 -7.06 9.57 -5.68
C PRO A 155 -6.73 10.55 -4.53
N VAL A 156 -5.77 10.15 -3.69
CA VAL A 156 -5.25 10.93 -2.57
C VAL A 156 -3.83 11.35 -2.91
N ALA A 157 -3.51 12.64 -2.80
CA ALA A 157 -2.27 13.24 -3.26
C ALA A 157 -1.01 12.61 -2.66
N LEU A 158 -1.11 12.04 -1.46
CA LEU A 158 -0.01 11.33 -0.78
C LEU A 158 0.17 9.87 -1.23
N LEU A 159 -0.75 9.34 -2.02
CA LEU A 159 -0.75 7.96 -2.53
C LEU A 159 -0.42 7.95 -4.03
N ASP A 160 -0.09 6.78 -4.58
CA ASP A 160 0.23 6.65 -6.00
C ASP A 160 -0.93 7.03 -6.91
N GLY A 161 -2.17 6.80 -6.51
CA GLY A 161 -3.38 7.16 -7.24
C GLY A 161 -3.53 8.67 -7.37
N GLY A 162 -3.05 9.45 -6.40
CA GLY A 162 -2.94 10.90 -6.52
C GLY A 162 -1.90 11.32 -7.56
N ARG A 163 -0.78 10.61 -7.65
CA ARG A 163 0.27 10.84 -8.67
C ARG A 163 -0.21 10.43 -10.06
N ILE A 164 -0.92 9.31 -10.16
CA ILE A 164 -1.61 8.88 -11.38
C ILE A 164 -2.61 9.96 -11.82
N LEU A 165 -3.45 10.44 -10.91
CA LEU A 165 -4.40 11.52 -11.21
C LEU A 165 -3.68 12.79 -11.67
N ASN A 166 -2.63 13.21 -10.95
CA ASN A 166 -1.81 14.37 -11.32
C ASN A 166 -1.22 14.23 -12.73
N SER A 167 -0.70 13.06 -13.06
CA SER A 167 -0.13 12.78 -14.38
C SER A 167 -1.19 12.86 -15.50
N ILE A 168 -2.41 12.35 -15.27
CA ILE A 168 -3.52 12.45 -16.22
C ILE A 168 -3.93 13.91 -16.42
N ILE A 169 -4.00 14.67 -15.34
CA ILE A 169 -4.33 16.10 -15.39
C ILE A 169 -3.25 16.86 -16.17
N ARG A 170 -1.96 16.64 -15.89
CA ARG A 170 -0.86 17.29 -16.61
C ARG A 170 -0.84 16.92 -18.09
N TYR A 171 -1.20 15.68 -18.42
CA TYR A 171 -1.31 15.22 -19.81
C TYR A 171 -2.45 15.91 -20.58
N THR A 172 -3.58 16.17 -19.91
CA THR A 172 -4.80 16.71 -20.55
C THR A 172 -4.92 18.24 -20.47
N ALA A 173 -4.63 18.83 -19.31
CA ALA A 173 -4.78 20.26 -19.02
C ALA A 173 -3.45 21.04 -19.08
N GLY A 174 -2.32 20.35 -19.30
CA GLY A 174 -0.99 20.94 -19.31
C GLY A 174 -0.41 21.22 -17.92
N THR A 175 0.74 21.89 -17.88
CA THR A 175 1.58 22.05 -16.68
C THR A 175 1.40 23.41 -15.99
N ALA A 176 0.22 24.02 -16.10
CA ALA A 176 -0.06 25.30 -15.45
C ALA A 176 -0.04 25.16 -13.92
N ASN A 177 0.47 26.16 -13.19
CA ASN A 177 0.66 26.08 -11.74
C ASN A 177 -0.59 25.64 -10.96
N TRP A 178 -1.79 26.05 -11.41
CA TRP A 178 -3.03 25.72 -10.74
C TRP A 178 -3.40 24.22 -10.80
N THR A 179 -2.92 23.49 -11.82
CA THR A 179 -3.23 22.06 -11.98
C THR A 179 -2.61 21.20 -10.89
N SER A 180 -1.51 21.67 -10.28
CA SER A 180 -0.84 21.02 -9.16
C SER A 180 -1.68 20.96 -7.87
N TYR A 181 -2.70 21.81 -7.73
CA TYR A 181 -3.59 21.82 -6.56
C TYR A 181 -4.78 20.87 -6.69
N ILE A 182 -5.10 20.42 -7.91
CA ILE A 182 -6.29 19.58 -8.16
C ILE A 182 -6.22 18.24 -7.41
N PRO A 183 -5.10 17.49 -7.37
CA PRO A 183 -5.04 16.24 -6.62
C PRO A 183 -5.35 16.42 -5.13
N TYR A 184 -4.93 17.54 -4.53
CA TYR A 184 -5.23 17.84 -3.13
C TYR A 184 -6.72 18.14 -2.92
N LEU A 185 -7.34 18.91 -3.81
CA LEU A 185 -8.78 19.16 -3.77
C LEU A 185 -9.58 17.86 -3.91
N VAL A 186 -9.21 17.02 -4.89
CA VAL A 186 -9.84 15.70 -5.09
C VAL A 186 -9.63 14.81 -3.86
N SER A 187 -8.46 14.86 -3.21
CA SER A 187 -8.20 14.14 -1.96
C SER A 187 -9.19 14.52 -0.87
N VAL A 188 -9.40 15.82 -0.65
CA VAL A 188 -10.32 16.33 0.37
C VAL A 188 -11.75 15.88 0.08
N ILE A 189 -12.21 16.05 -1.17
CA ILE A 189 -13.55 15.63 -1.60
C ILE A 189 -13.73 14.12 -1.42
N PHE A 190 -12.74 13.31 -1.84
CA PHE A 190 -12.77 11.87 -1.71
C PHE A 190 -12.81 11.41 -0.26
N ILE A 191 -12.00 12.01 0.62
CA ILE A 191 -12.00 11.72 2.05
C ILE A 191 -13.36 12.05 2.66
N ILE A 192 -13.91 13.24 2.40
CA ILE A 192 -15.24 13.64 2.88
C ILE A 192 -16.29 12.63 2.41
N TYR A 193 -16.30 12.28 1.12
CA TYR A 193 -17.23 11.30 0.55
C TYR A 193 -17.18 9.95 1.29
N ILE A 194 -15.99 9.41 1.56
CA ILE A 194 -15.82 8.15 2.28
C ILE A 194 -16.38 8.24 3.71
N PHE A 195 -16.13 9.34 4.42
CA PHE A 195 -16.65 9.54 5.78
C PHE A 195 -18.17 9.74 5.80
N SER A 196 -18.72 10.51 4.86
CA SER A 196 -20.17 10.71 4.72
C SER A 196 -20.90 9.41 4.42
N LYS A 197 -20.35 8.57 3.54
CA LYS A 197 -20.94 7.26 3.22
C LYS A 197 -20.92 6.31 4.42
N LYS A 198 -19.83 6.27 5.18
CA LYS A 198 -19.74 5.46 6.41
C LYS A 198 -20.76 5.89 7.45
N ARG A 199 -20.96 7.21 7.64
CA ARG A 199 -21.96 7.74 8.56
C ARG A 199 -23.39 7.35 8.14
N GLY A 200 -23.70 7.42 6.84
CA GLY A 200 -24.99 7.00 6.32
C GLY A 200 -25.28 5.51 6.55
N HIS A 201 -24.29 4.63 6.39
CA HIS A 201 -24.44 3.20 6.73
C HIS A 201 -24.68 2.97 8.22
N PHE A 202 -23.96 3.69 9.09
CA PHE A 202 -24.12 3.58 10.55
C PHE A 202 -25.51 4.05 11.00
N GLU A 203 -26.02 5.15 10.44
CA GLU A 203 -27.37 5.66 10.76
C GLU A 203 -28.48 4.71 10.27
N LEU A 204 -28.30 4.07 9.10
CA LEU A 204 -29.26 3.08 8.57
C LEU A 204 -29.32 1.79 9.41
N GLU A 205 -28.18 1.23 9.81
CA GLU A 205 -28.14 0.04 10.68
C GLU A 205 -28.81 0.33 12.04
N HIS A 206 -28.56 1.50 12.61
CA HIS A 206 -29.15 1.90 13.90
C HIS A 206 -30.66 2.21 13.82
N LEU A 207 -31.16 2.63 12.65
CA LEU A 207 -32.59 2.80 12.42
C LEU A 207 -33.30 1.45 12.20
N ILE A 208 -32.67 0.50 11.52
CA ILE A 208 -33.22 -0.85 11.31
C ILE A 208 -33.30 -1.64 12.63
N GLU A 209 -32.32 -1.50 13.53
CA GLU A 209 -32.37 -2.09 14.88
C GLU A 209 -33.48 -1.51 15.77
N LYS A 210 -34.06 -0.35 15.42
CA LYS A 210 -35.15 0.30 16.16
C LYS A 210 -36.54 0.04 15.59
N ILE A 211 -36.66 -0.70 14.50
CA ILE A 211 -37.97 -1.12 13.98
C ILE A 211 -38.34 -2.44 14.70
N PRO A 212 -39.46 -2.47 15.46
CA PRO A 212 -39.89 -3.64 16.22
C PRO A 212 -40.32 -4.81 15.34
#